data_AF-A0A511R3P6-F1
#
_entry.id   AF-A0A511R3P6-F1
#
_cell.length_a   1.000
_cell.length_b   1.000
_cell.length_c   1.000
_cell.angle_alpha   90.00
_cell.angle_beta   90.00
_cell.angle_gamma   90.00
#
_symmetry.space_group_name_H-M   'P 1'
#
loop_
_entity.id
_entity.type
_entity.pdbx_description
1 polymer ?
#
loop_
_entity_poly.entity_id
_entity_poly.type
_entity_poly.pdbx_seq_one_letter_code
_entity_poly.pdbx_strand_id
1 'polypeptide(L)'
;MPAFNPERAAAILAEAVTAGDLETCRKYGISPRTLRNYRARLAHDPHLAAFFRSKRQALEGDWVTEVRRSILEGLRFLRLTTQRADPSDPRAVTAIAEALKVMFELEMTREVVTARFEGDYRLN
;
A
#
# COMPACT_ATOMS: atom_id res chain seq x y z
N MET A 1 18.92 29.32 -0.83
CA MET A 1 18.44 27.93 -0.95
C MET A 1 17.52 27.64 0.22
N PRO A 2 16.34 27.05 0.03
CA PRO A 2 15.51 26.63 1.16
C PRO A 2 16.29 25.64 2.04
N ALA A 3 16.19 25.80 3.35
CA ALA A 3 16.86 24.94 4.31
C ALA A 3 16.37 23.48 4.15
N PHE A 4 17.28 22.52 4.34
CA PHE A 4 16.90 21.12 4.31
C PHE A 4 15.95 20.79 5.46
N ASN A 5 14.79 20.21 5.13
CA ASN A 5 13.83 19.71 6.11
C ASN A 5 13.90 18.17 6.16
N PRO A 6 14.43 17.58 7.25
CA PRO A 6 14.58 16.13 7.39
C PRO A 6 13.24 15.39 7.41
N GLU A 7 12.21 15.96 8.02
CA GLU A 7 10.90 15.32 8.08
C GLU A 7 10.24 15.25 6.70
N ARG A 8 10.32 16.35 5.93
CA ARG A 8 9.82 16.37 4.54
C ARG A 8 10.59 15.38 3.67
N ALA A 9 11.92 15.34 3.79
CA ALA A 9 12.74 14.40 3.04
C ALA A 9 12.43 12.94 3.40
N ALA A 10 12.19 12.64 4.68
CA ALA A 10 11.77 11.33 5.15
C ALA A 10 10.42 10.90 4.57
N ALA A 11 9.42 11.79 4.55
CA ALA A 11 8.11 11.50 3.96
C ALA A 11 8.21 11.17 2.47
N ILE A 12 8.98 11.96 1.72
CA ILE A 12 9.24 11.74 0.29
C ILE A 12 9.96 10.40 0.07
N LEU A 13 10.97 10.09 0.89
CA LEU A 13 11.69 8.82 0.79
C LEU A 13 10.79 7.63 1.10
N ALA A 14 9.92 7.73 2.11
CA ALA A 14 8.97 6.68 2.47
C ALA A 14 7.96 6.45 1.35
N GLU A 15 7.42 7.51 0.75
CA GLU A 15 6.49 7.37 -0.36
C GLU A 15 7.15 6.81 -1.63
N ALA A 16 8.40 7.17 -1.91
CA ALA A 16 9.16 6.62 -3.03
C ALA A 16 9.36 5.10 -2.95
N VAL A 17 9.34 4.52 -1.74
CA VAL A 17 9.39 3.06 -1.55
C VAL A 17 8.08 2.40 -2.02
N THR A 18 6.94 3.06 -1.83
CA THR A 18 5.61 2.53 -2.14
C THR A 18 5.15 2.84 -3.56
N ALA A 19 5.20 4.11 -3.97
CA ALA A 19 4.71 4.59 -5.27
C ALA A 19 5.79 4.58 -6.37
N GLY A 20 7.07 4.43 -5.99
CA GLY A 20 8.19 4.50 -6.92
C GLY A 20 8.69 5.91 -7.21
N ASP A 21 9.90 5.98 -7.76
CA ASP A 21 10.70 7.21 -7.85
C ASP A 21 10.09 8.28 -8.77
N LEU A 22 9.64 7.88 -9.96
CA LEU A 22 9.17 8.83 -10.98
C LEU A 22 7.88 9.50 -10.56
N GLU A 23 6.93 8.72 -10.03
CA GLU A 23 5.66 9.23 -9.53
C GLU A 23 5.86 10.14 -8.34
N THR A 24 6.71 9.74 -7.39
CA THR A 24 7.03 10.55 -6.20
C THR A 24 7.72 11.86 -6.59
N CYS A 25 8.69 11.82 -7.51
CA CYS A 25 9.37 13.02 -8.00
C CYS A 25 8.37 14.01 -8.62
N ARG A 26 7.44 13.51 -9.44
CA ARG A 26 6.36 14.31 -10.04
C ARG A 26 5.45 14.91 -8.97
N LYS A 27 4.96 14.09 -8.02
CA LYS A 27 4.04 14.52 -6.96
C LYS A 27 4.62 15.62 -6.07
N TYR A 28 5.89 15.49 -5.69
CA TYR A 28 6.55 16.43 -4.77
C TYR A 28 7.31 17.57 -5.47
N GLY A 29 7.29 17.61 -6.81
CA GLY A 29 7.99 18.61 -7.60
C GLY A 29 9.51 18.58 -7.39
N ILE A 30 10.10 17.40 -7.21
CA ILE A 30 11.55 17.25 -7.02
C ILE A 30 12.18 16.50 -8.19
N SER A 31 13.46 16.75 -8.42
CA SER A 31 14.22 16.00 -9.43
C SER A 31 14.60 14.60 -8.92
N PRO A 32 14.80 13.61 -9.81
CA PRO A 32 15.38 12.32 -9.44
C PRO A 32 16.75 12.44 -8.75
N ARG A 33 17.54 13.47 -9.11
CA ARG A 33 18.82 13.79 -8.46
C ARG A 33 18.61 14.18 -7.00
N THR A 34 17.59 15.00 -6.70
CA THR A 34 17.24 15.38 -5.33
C THR A 34 16.87 14.14 -4.50
N LEU A 35 16.07 13.24 -5.06
CA LEU A 35 15.69 11.98 -4.39
C LEU A 35 16.93 11.11 -4.09
N ARG A 36 17.85 10.96 -5.05
CA ARG A 36 19.13 10.25 -4.82
C ARG A 36 19.97 10.90 -3.72
N ASN A 37 20.04 12.23 -3.66
CA ASN A 37 20.76 12.94 -2.61
C ASN A 37 20.14 12.69 -1.23
N TYR A 38 18.80 12.64 -1.13
CA TYR A 38 18.14 12.28 0.12
C TYR A 38 18.48 10.86 0.56
N ARG A 39 18.55 9.89 -0.37
CA ARG A 39 18.98 8.51 -0.07
C ARG A 39 20.43 8.45 0.40
N ALA A 40 21.33 9.17 -0.26
CA ALA A 40 22.73 9.24 0.16
C ALA A 40 22.85 9.81 1.58
N ARG A 41 22.05 10.83 1.91
CA ARG A 41 22.00 11.40 3.26
C ARG A 41 21.38 10.49 4.29
N LEU A 42 20.36 9.70 3.93
CA LEU A 42 19.70 8.75 4.81
C LEU A 42 20.71 7.76 5.45
N ALA A 43 21.76 7.40 4.71
CA ALA A 43 22.81 6.49 5.19
C ALA A 43 23.70 7.08 6.30
N HIS A 44 23.74 8.41 6.44
CA HIS A 44 24.69 9.11 7.30
C HIS A 44 24.04 10.09 8.29
N ASP A 45 22.72 10.31 8.19
CA ASP A 45 21.96 11.24 9.01
C ASP A 45 20.97 10.46 9.91
N PRO A 46 21.32 10.20 11.19
CA PRO A 46 20.49 9.42 12.10
C PRO A 46 19.11 10.02 12.35
N HIS A 47 19.00 11.36 12.30
CA HIS A 47 17.74 12.06 12.51
C HIS A 47 16.80 11.83 11.32
N LEU A 48 17.32 11.97 10.09
CA LEU A 48 16.58 11.63 8.88
C LEU A 48 16.15 10.16 8.86
N ALA A 49 17.05 9.26 9.29
CA ALA A 49 16.75 7.83 9.37
C ALA A 49 15.63 7.51 10.37
N ALA A 50 15.59 8.18 11.51
CA ALA A 50 14.51 8.03 12.49
C ALA A 50 13.16 8.47 11.92
N PHE A 51 13.09 9.64 11.28
CA PHE A 51 11.87 10.11 10.61
C PHE A 51 11.44 9.16 9.50
N PHE A 52 12.37 8.68 8.68
CA PHE A 52 12.08 7.76 7.59
C PHE A 52 11.44 6.47 8.11
N ARG A 53 12.01 5.84 9.15
CA ARG A 53 11.42 4.63 9.75
C ARG A 53 10.00 4.86 10.25
N SER A 54 9.77 5.97 10.96
CA SER A 54 8.44 6.33 11.46
C SER A 54 7.43 6.53 10.33
N LYS A 55 7.78 7.30 9.29
CA LYS A 55 6.88 7.53 8.14
C LYS A 55 6.63 6.25 7.33
N ARG A 56 7.63 5.38 7.19
CA ARG A 56 7.49 4.09 6.51
C ARG A 56 6.54 3.16 7.27
N GLN A 57 6.68 3.08 8.59
CA GLN A 57 5.80 2.27 9.44
C GLN A 57 4.35 2.77 9.38
N ALA A 58 4.13 4.09 9.34
CA ALA A 58 2.79 4.65 9.17
C ALA A 58 2.16 4.23 7.83
N LEU A 59 2.93 4.31 6.73
CA LEU A 59 2.45 3.88 5.41
C LEU A 59 2.19 2.36 5.32
N GLU A 60 3.02 1.55 5.96
CA GLU A 60 2.81 0.09 6.05
C GLU A 60 1.54 -0.26 6.85
N GLY A 61 1.26 0.46 7.94
CA GLY A 61 0.03 0.32 8.72
C GLY A 61 -1.23 0.77 7.95
N ASP A 62 -1.12 1.86 7.19
CA ASP A 62 -2.22 2.37 6.37
C ASP A 62 -2.51 1.46 5.17
N TRP A 63 -1.50 0.80 4.59
CA TRP A 63 -1.69 -0.13 3.46
C TRP A 63 -2.63 -1.29 3.82
N VAL A 64 -2.44 -1.92 4.99
CA VAL A 64 -3.34 -3.00 5.46
C VAL A 64 -4.77 -2.49 5.58
N THR A 65 -4.93 -1.24 6.03
CA THR A 65 -6.23 -0.59 6.16
C THR A 65 -6.86 -0.28 4.79
N GLU A 66 -6.07 0.16 3.81
CA GLU A 66 -6.51 0.48 2.45
C GLU A 66 -6.90 -0.78 1.66
N VAL A 67 -6.10 -1.85 1.76
CA VAL A 67 -6.45 -3.17 1.20
C VAL A 67 -7.76 -3.66 1.81
N ARG A 68 -7.90 -3.59 3.15
CA ARG A 68 -9.13 -3.98 3.84
C ARG A 68 -10.34 -3.18 3.36
N ARG A 69 -10.18 -1.86 3.20
CA ARG A 69 -11.26 -0.98 2.69
C ARG A 69 -11.65 -1.36 1.27
N SER A 70 -10.69 -1.62 0.39
CA SER A 70 -10.93 -2.00 -1.00
C SER A 70 -11.66 -3.34 -1.12
N ILE A 71 -11.28 -4.32 -0.29
CA ILE A 71 -11.99 -5.61 -0.19
C ILE A 71 -13.44 -5.38 0.25
N LEU A 72 -13.69 -4.56 1.28
CA LEU A 72 -15.04 -4.27 1.76
C LEU A 72 -15.92 -3.56 0.72
N GLU A 73 -15.36 -2.63 -0.06
CA GLU A 73 -16.09 -1.98 -1.16
C GLU A 73 -16.37 -2.96 -2.31
N GLY A 74 -15.42 -3.84 -2.65
CA GLY A 74 -15.63 -4.93 -3.61
C GLY A 74 -16.76 -5.89 -3.18
N LEU A 75 -16.77 -6.29 -1.90
CA LEU A 75 -17.82 -7.12 -1.31
C LEU A 75 -19.21 -6.46 -1.41
N ARG A 76 -19.29 -5.15 -1.12
CA ARG A 76 -20.54 -4.38 -1.26
C ARG A 76 -21.02 -4.34 -2.70
N PHE A 77 -20.12 -4.05 -3.64
CA PHE A 77 -20.43 -4.07 -5.06
C PHE A 77 -20.98 -5.44 -5.48
N LEU A 78 -20.28 -6.53 -5.16
CA LEU A 78 -20.71 -7.87 -5.52
C LEU A 78 -22.07 -8.24 -4.92
N ARG A 79 -22.34 -7.87 -3.66
CA ARG A 79 -23.65 -8.07 -3.02
C ARG A 79 -24.77 -7.32 -3.75
N LEU A 80 -24.54 -6.08 -4.16
CA LEU A 80 -25.53 -5.28 -4.89
C LEU A 80 -25.77 -5.86 -6.30
N THR A 81 -24.71 -6.30 -6.97
CA THR A 81 -24.78 -6.87 -8.31
C THR A 81 -25.49 -8.23 -8.30
N THR A 82 -25.21 -9.09 -7.31
CA THR A 82 -25.93 -10.38 -7.14
C THR A 82 -27.42 -10.19 -6.89
N GLN A 83 -27.81 -9.19 -6.08
CA GLN A 83 -29.23 -8.91 -5.81
C GLN A 83 -30.01 -8.45 -7.05
N ARG A 84 -29.32 -7.92 -8.05
CA ARG A 84 -29.92 -7.38 -9.29
C ARG A 84 -29.71 -8.29 -10.49
N ALA A 85 -28.86 -9.31 -10.37
CA ALA A 85 -28.55 -10.23 -11.45
C ALA A 85 -29.76 -11.14 -11.73
N ASP A 86 -30.00 -11.40 -13.01
CA ASP A 86 -30.93 -12.46 -13.41
C ASP A 86 -30.28 -13.82 -13.14
N PRO A 87 -30.82 -14.64 -12.21
CA PRO A 87 -30.26 -15.96 -11.91
C PRO A 87 -30.39 -16.94 -13.09
N SER A 88 -31.18 -16.60 -14.11
CA SER A 88 -31.35 -17.40 -15.32
C SER A 88 -30.37 -17.01 -16.43
N ASP A 89 -29.62 -15.91 -16.30
CA ASP A 89 -28.56 -15.54 -17.24
C ASP A 89 -27.25 -16.26 -16.87
N PRO A 90 -26.79 -17.24 -17.66
CA PRO A 90 -25.56 -17.98 -17.36
C PRO A 90 -24.33 -17.07 -17.26
N ARG A 91 -24.30 -15.96 -18.00
CA ARG A 91 -23.16 -15.02 -17.97
C ARG A 91 -23.10 -14.27 -16.64
N ALA A 92 -24.25 -13.87 -16.10
CA ALA A 92 -24.34 -13.22 -14.80
C ALA A 92 -23.88 -14.17 -13.70
N VAL A 93 -24.33 -15.42 -13.74
CA VAL A 93 -23.92 -16.47 -12.79
C VAL A 93 -22.41 -16.73 -12.84
N THR A 94 -21.83 -16.86 -14.04
CA THR A 94 -20.37 -17.05 -14.19
C THR A 94 -19.57 -15.87 -13.65
N ALA A 95 -19.94 -14.63 -13.99
CA ALA A 95 -19.24 -13.44 -13.53
C ALA A 95 -19.26 -13.31 -12.00
N ILE A 96 -20.37 -13.67 -11.36
CA ILE A 96 -20.49 -13.70 -9.89
C ILE A 96 -19.59 -14.78 -9.29
N ALA A 97 -19.57 -15.98 -9.86
CA ALA A 97 -18.73 -17.09 -9.38
C ALA A 97 -17.22 -16.76 -9.49
N GLU A 98 -16.81 -16.13 -10.59
CA GLU A 98 -15.43 -15.66 -10.79
C GLU A 98 -15.04 -14.60 -9.76
N ALA A 99 -15.92 -13.64 -9.50
CA ALA A 99 -15.65 -12.61 -8.50
C ALA A 99 -15.55 -13.19 -7.07
N LEU A 100 -16.38 -14.17 -6.73
CA LEU A 100 -16.28 -14.90 -5.46
C LEU A 100 -14.94 -15.63 -5.33
N LYS A 101 -14.46 -16.24 -6.43
CA LYS A 101 -13.16 -16.93 -6.45
C LYS A 101 -12.00 -15.97 -6.19
N VAL A 102 -11.98 -14.81 -6.86
CA VAL A 102 -10.95 -13.78 -6.64
C VAL A 102 -10.95 -13.30 -5.18
N MET A 103 -12.11 -13.19 -4.53
CA MET A 103 -12.17 -12.82 -3.12
C MET A 103 -11.61 -13.91 -2.19
N PHE A 104 -11.86 -15.19 -2.48
CA PHE A 104 -11.24 -16.28 -1.73
C PHE A 104 -9.72 -16.25 -1.83
N GLU A 105 -9.19 -16.00 -3.04
CA GLU A 105 -7.75 -15.87 -3.26
C GLU A 105 -7.16 -14.67 -2.48
N LEU A 106 -7.90 -13.57 -2.38
CA LEU A 106 -7.51 -12.39 -1.60
C LEU A 106 -7.49 -12.66 -0.08
N GLU A 107 -8.50 -13.33 0.49
CA GLU A 107 -8.50 -13.70 1.91
C GLU A 107 -7.37 -14.70 2.24
N MET A 108 -7.13 -15.70 1.38
CA MET A 108 -5.99 -16.61 1.56
C MET A 108 -4.65 -15.86 1.53
N THR A 109 -4.49 -14.93 0.59
CA THR A 109 -3.27 -14.10 0.52
C THR A 109 -3.11 -13.26 1.78
N ARG A 110 -4.21 -12.70 2.30
CA ARG A 110 -4.20 -11.94 3.56
C ARG A 110 -3.81 -12.80 4.75
N GLU A 111 -4.31 -14.02 4.86
CA GLU A 111 -3.92 -14.96 5.94
C GLU A 111 -2.43 -15.27 5.90
N VAL A 112 -1.88 -15.56 4.72
CA VAL A 112 -0.45 -15.84 4.54
C VAL A 112 0.41 -14.62 4.90
N VAL A 113 0.01 -13.44 4.44
CA VAL A 113 0.72 -12.18 4.74
C VAL A 113 0.66 -11.86 6.23
N THR A 114 -0.50 -11.98 6.85
CA THR A 114 -0.69 -11.73 8.30
C THR A 114 0.11 -12.72 9.14
N ALA A 115 0.06 -14.01 8.82
CA ALA A 115 0.82 -15.05 9.52
C ALA A 115 2.34 -14.82 9.44
N ARG A 116 2.83 -14.32 8.29
CA ARG A 116 4.24 -13.97 8.14
C ARG A 116 4.63 -12.78 9.02
N PHE A 117 3.81 -11.74 9.05
CA PHE A 117 4.09 -10.56 9.88
C PHE A 117 3.96 -10.86 11.38
N GLU A 118 2.98 -11.65 11.82
CA GLU A 118 2.84 -12.07 13.22
C GLU A 118 3.96 -13.05 13.66
N GLY A 119 4.46 -13.87 12.75
CA GLY A 119 5.63 -14.73 12.97
C GLY A 119 6.93 -13.94 13.16
N ASP A 120 7.13 -12.88 12.35
CA ASP A 120 8.31 -12.00 12.45
C ASP A 120 8.32 -11.15 13.75
N TYR A 121 7.15 -10.90 14.38
CA TYR A 121 7.04 -10.23 15.68
C TYR A 121 7.37 -11.13 16.89
N ARG A 122 7.50 -12.46 16.71
CA ARG A 122 7.89 -13.39 17.78
C ARG A 122 9.38 -13.72 17.82
N LEU A 123 10.16 -13.23 16.85
CA LEU A 123 11.58 -13.54 16.68
C LEU A 123 12.50 -12.31 16.80
N ASN A 124 11.99 -11.15 17.23
CA ASN A 124 12.80 -9.98 17.60
C ASN A 124 12.53 -9.55 19.04
#